data_AF-A0AAU2JJL3-F1
#
_entry.id   AF-A0AAU2JJL3-F1
#
_cell.length_a   1.000
_cell.length_b   1.000
_cell.length_c   1.000
_cell.angle_alpha   90.00
_cell.angle_beta   90.00
_cell.angle_gamma   90.00
#
_symmetry.space_group_name_H-M   'P 1'
#
loop_
_entity.id
_entity.type
_entity.pdbx_description
1 polymer ?
#
loop_
_entity_poly.entity_id
_entity_poly.type
_entity_poly.pdbx_seq_one_letter_code
_entity_poly.pdbx_strand_id
1 'polypeptide(L)' 'MLGFVHDFIDIGHHTFDFDAAFGPELSRGSAQNFEDRWEDGKHQLQKQVEGIRDAIGNILDSFEKTDKDAVARLDDGHGK' A
#
# COMPACT_ATOMS: atom_id res chain seq x y z
N MET A 1 -0.16 15.65 2.70
CA MET A 1 -0.68 14.96 1.49
C MET A 1 -0.71 13.43 1.62
N LEU A 2 0.10 12.81 2.50
CA LEU A 2 0.06 11.36 2.75
C LEU A 2 -1.22 10.85 3.46
N GLY A 3 -1.87 11.68 4.29
CA GLY A 3 -3.10 11.30 5.00
C GLY A 3 -4.29 10.99 4.08
N PHE A 4 -4.41 11.70 2.96
CA PHE A 4 -5.47 11.45 1.98
C PHE A 4 -5.32 10.08 1.28
N VAL A 5 -4.09 9.60 1.12
CA VAL A 5 -3.83 8.25 0.56
C VAL A 5 -4.12 7.16 1.59
N HIS A 6 -3.94 7.45 2.89
CA HIS A 6 -4.26 6.53 3.98
C HIS A 6 -5.76 6.22 4.08
N ASP A 7 -6.61 7.25 3.98
CA ASP A 7 -8.05 7.10 4.21
C ASP A 7 -8.78 6.32 3.10
N PHE A 8 -8.23 6.31 1.88
CA PHE A 8 -8.87 5.66 0.72
C PHE A 8 -8.41 4.22 0.47
N ILE A 9 -7.45 3.71 1.25
CA ILE A 9 -6.91 2.35 1.09
C ILE A 9 -7.13 1.53 2.38
N ASP A 10 -8.30 1.65 3.00
CA ASP A 10 -8.74 0.68 4.00
C ASP A 10 -9.51 -0.45 3.30
N ILE A 11 -8.77 -1.46 2.84
CA ILE A 11 -9.31 -2.66 2.18
C ILE A 11 -9.66 -3.73 3.25
N GLY A 12 -9.35 -3.47 4.53
CA GLY A 12 -9.50 -4.43 5.62
C GLY A 12 -10.87 -4.45 6.29
N HIS A 13 -11.68 -3.41 6.10
CA HIS A 13 -12.86 -3.20 6.95
C HIS A 13 -14.10 -4.06 6.59
N HIS A 14 -14.13 -4.65 5.40
CA HIS A 14 -15.31 -5.38 4.91
C HIS A 14 -14.96 -6.85 4.60
N THR A 15 -15.26 -7.73 5.54
CA THR A 15 -15.29 -9.18 5.34
C THR A 15 -16.68 -9.58 4.83
N PHE A 16 -16.75 -10.34 3.74
CA PHE A 16 -18.01 -10.86 3.20
C PHE A 16 -18.27 -12.24 3.81
N ASP A 17 -19.43 -12.43 4.44
CA ASP A 17 -19.81 -13.71 5.05
C ASP A 17 -20.47 -14.62 4.02
N PHE A 18 -19.66 -15.48 3.39
CA PHE A 18 -20.10 -16.39 2.33
C PHE A 18 -21.04 -17.50 2.83
N ASP A 19 -20.89 -17.94 4.08
CA ASP A 19 -21.77 -18.95 4.66
C ASP A 19 -23.17 -18.39 4.90
N ALA A 20 -23.26 -17.13 5.36
CA ALA A 20 -24.54 -16.42 5.46
C ALA A 20 -25.17 -16.14 4.09
N ALA A 21 -24.36 -15.89 3.05
CA ALA A 21 -24.85 -15.51 1.72
C ALA A 21 -25.30 -16.70 0.85
N PHE A 22 -24.62 -17.85 0.91
CA PHE A 22 -24.83 -18.96 -0.03
C PHE A 22 -25.34 -20.26 0.61
N GLY A 23 -25.27 -20.39 1.93
CA GLY A 23 -25.71 -21.59 2.66
C GLY A 23 -24.76 -22.79 2.51
N PRO A 24 -24.90 -23.81 3.40
CA PRO A 24 -23.92 -24.88 3.57
C PRO A 24 -23.74 -25.82 2.36
N GLU A 25 -24.68 -25.83 1.41
CA GLU A 25 -24.62 -26.69 0.23
C GLU A 25 -23.81 -26.08 -0.94
N LEU A 26 -23.82 -24.74 -1.08
CA LEU A 26 -22.99 -24.02 -2.07
C LEU A 26 -21.63 -23.59 -1.50
N SER A 27 -21.51 -23.58 -0.16
CA SER A 27 -20.27 -23.36 0.60
C SER A 27 -19.18 -24.39 0.26
N ARG A 28 -19.57 -25.63 -0.12
CA ARG A 28 -18.61 -26.71 -0.38
C ARG A 28 -17.97 -26.60 -1.76
N GLY A 29 -16.68 -26.25 -1.76
CA GLY A 29 -15.78 -26.32 -2.91
C GLY A 29 -15.68 -25.01 -3.68
N SER A 30 -16.75 -24.56 -4.31
CA SER A 30 -16.70 -23.35 -5.16
C SER A 30 -16.64 -22.05 -4.36
N ALA A 31 -17.40 -21.94 -3.27
CA ALA A 31 -17.34 -20.77 -2.39
C ALA A 31 -16.02 -20.70 -1.62
N GLN A 32 -15.54 -21.84 -1.10
CA GLN A 32 -14.22 -21.90 -0.45
C GLN A 32 -13.09 -21.47 -1.40
N ASN A 33 -13.07 -21.98 -2.64
CA ASN A 33 -12.07 -21.58 -3.63
C ASN A 33 -12.20 -20.10 -4.03
N PHE A 34 -13.41 -19.55 -4.04
CA PHE A 34 -13.62 -18.13 -4.27
C PHE A 34 -13.03 -17.31 -3.12
N GLU A 35 -13.35 -17.68 -1.88
CA GLU A 35 -12.88 -17.00 -0.67
C GLU A 35 -11.36 -17.00 -0.59
N ASP A 36 -10.72 -18.16 -0.79
CA ASP A 36 -9.27 -18.28 -0.74
C ASP A 36 -8.59 -17.36 -1.78
N ARG A 37 -9.15 -17.29 -3.00
CA ARG A 37 -8.62 -16.41 -4.07
C ARG A 37 -8.92 -14.94 -3.81
N TRP A 38 -10.05 -14.64 -3.20
CA TRP A 38 -10.44 -13.29 -2.83
C TRP A 38 -9.52 -12.74 -1.74
N GLU A 39 -9.28 -13.52 -0.68
CA GLU A 39 -8.36 -13.17 0.40
C GLU A 39 -6.92 -13.02 -0.10
N ASP A 40 -6.44 -13.94 -0.95
CA ASP A 40 -5.11 -13.80 -1.57
C ASP A 40 -5.00 -12.53 -2.43
N GLY A 41 -6.02 -12.24 -3.24
CA GLY A 41 -6.09 -11.02 -4.04
C GLY A 41 -6.05 -9.74 -3.19
N LYS A 42 -6.82 -9.69 -2.10
CA LYS A 42 -6.77 -8.57 -1.14
C LYS A 42 -5.39 -8.42 -0.52
N HIS A 43 -4.76 -9.52 -0.12
CA HIS A 43 -3.44 -9.51 0.49
C HIS A 43 -2.35 -9.03 -0.48
N GLN A 44 -2.43 -9.44 -1.74
CA GLN A 44 -1.54 -8.97 -2.80
C GLN A 44 -1.73 -7.47 -3.08
N LEU A 45 -2.97 -7.00 -3.15
CA LEU A 45 -3.28 -5.59 -3.36
C LEU A 45 -2.74 -4.73 -2.22
N GLN A 46 -2.91 -5.17 -0.98
CA GLN A 46 -2.36 -4.49 0.19
C GLN A 46 -0.83 -4.38 0.11
N LYS A 47 -0.13 -5.48 -0.20
CA LYS A 47 1.34 -5.47 -0.38
C LYS A 47 1.79 -4.52 -1.49
N GLN A 48 1.07 -4.48 -2.61
CA GLN A 48 1.41 -3.58 -3.72
C GLN A 48 1.25 -2.12 -3.33
N VAL A 49 0.18 -1.79 -2.60
CA VAL A 49 -0.05 -0.43 -2.10
C VAL A 49 1.05 -0.02 -1.12
N GLU A 50 1.39 -0.88 -0.16
CA GLU A 50 2.49 -0.63 0.77
C GLU A 50 3.81 -0.40 0.02
N GLY A 51 4.10 -1.22 -1.00
CA GLY A 51 5.28 -1.03 -1.86
C GLY A 51 5.29 0.30 -2.62
N ILE A 52 4.14 0.74 -3.16
CA ILE A 52 4.01 2.06 -3.81
C ILE A 52 4.26 3.18 -2.80
N ARG A 53 3.69 3.08 -1.60
CA ARG A 53 3.88 4.05 -0.52
C ARG A 53 5.36 4.17 -0.15
N ASP A 54 6.05 3.06 0.03
CA ASP A 54 7.47 3.04 0.38
C ASP A 54 8.34 3.62 -0.75
N ALA A 55 8.00 3.31 -2.00
CA ALA A 55 8.68 3.89 -3.16
C ALA A 55 8.52 5.42 -3.20
N ILE A 56 7.31 5.94 -2.93
CA ILE A 56 7.07 7.38 -2.83
C ILE A 56 7.91 8.01 -1.71
N GLY A 57 7.96 7.37 -0.53
CA GLY A 57 8.81 7.81 0.58
C GLY A 57 10.28 7.91 0.19
N ASN A 58 10.82 6.85 -0.42
CA ASN A 58 12.21 6.82 -0.88
C ASN A 58 12.53 7.90 -1.92
N ILE A 59 11.58 8.21 -2.81
CA ILE A 59 11.73 9.29 -3.79
C ILE A 59 11.81 10.63 -3.08
N LEU A 60 10.90 10.91 -2.14
CA LEU A 60 10.91 12.15 -1.36
C LEU A 60 12.21 12.32 -0.57
N ASP A 61 12.66 11.27 0.12
CA ASP A 61 13.91 11.28 0.88
C ASP A 61 15.13 11.52 -0.04
N SER A 62 15.11 10.96 -1.25
CA SER A 62 16.17 11.16 -2.24
C SER A 62 16.22 12.61 -2.74
N PHE A 63 15.06 13.23 -2.96
CA PHE A 63 14.99 14.65 -3.32
C PHE A 63 15.47 15.54 -2.18
N GLU A 64 15.03 15.30 -0.95
CA GLU A 64 15.47 16.08 0.22
C GLU A 64 16.98 15.95 0.44
N LYS A 65 17.52 14.74 0.29
CA LYS A 65 18.98 14.51 0.37
C LYS A 65 19.72 15.25 -0.73
N THR A 66 19.24 15.20 -1.97
CA THR A 66 19.87 15.90 -3.10
C THR A 66 19.88 17.41 -2.86
N ASP A 67 18.80 17.96 -2.31
CA ASP A 67 18.69 19.38 -2.00
C ASP A 67 19.66 19.79 -0.88
N LYS A 68 19.76 19.01 0.20
CA LYS A 68 20.76 19.21 1.27
C LYS A 68 22.19 19.14 0.76
N ASP A 69 22.49 18.16 -0.09
CA ASP A 69 23.81 18.01 -0.71
C ASP A 69 24.14 19.20 -1.63
N ALA A 70 23.15 19.77 -2.32
CA ALA A 70 23.32 20.95 -3.15
C ALA A 70 23.58 22.22 -2.31
N VAL A 71 22.84 22.41 -1.21
CA VAL A 71 23.07 23.51 -0.26
C VAL A 71 24.46 23.44 0.35
N ALA A 72 24.89 22.26 0.82
CA ALA A 72 26.23 22.07 1.39
C ALA A 72 27.34 22.45 0.39
N ARG A 73 27.16 22.08 -0.90
CA ARG A 73 28.11 22.44 -1.97
C ARG A 73 28.15 23.93 -2.30
N LEU A 74 27.06 24.66 -2.09
CA LEU A 74 27.02 26.11 -2.27
C LEU A 74 27.70 26.84 -1.11
N ASP A 75 27.52 26.36 0.12
CA ASP A 75 28.13 26.95 1.33
C ASP A 75 29.66 26.78 1.31
N ASP A 76 30.17 25.63 0.85
CA ASP A 76 31.61 25.37 0.66
C ASP A 76 32.23 26.23 -0.46
N GLY A 77 31.41 26.76 -1.38
CA GLY A 77 31.86 27.55 -2.54
C GLY A 77 31.95 29.05 -2.32
N HIS A 78 31.32 29.58 -1.27
CA HIS A 78 31.25 31.03 -0.99
C HIS A 78 32.34 31.56 -0.04
N GLY A 79 33.30 30.72 0.34
CA GLY A 79 34.43 31.08 1.21
C GLY A 79 35.77 31.29 0.49
N LYS A 80 35.85 32.21 -0.49
CA LYS A 80 37.12 32.84 -0.94
C LYS A 80 36.91 34.26 -1.43
#